data_AF-A0A9E5F9P4-F1
#
_entry.id   AF-A0A9E5F9P4-F1
#
_cell.length_a   1.000
_cell.length_b   1.000
_cell.length_c   1.000
_cell.angle_alpha   90.00
_cell.angle_beta   90.00
_cell.angle_gamma   90.00
#
_symmetry.space_group_name_H-M   'P 1'
#
loop_
_entity.id
_entity.type
_entity.pdbx_description
1 polymer ?
#
loop_
_entity_poly.entity_id
_entity_poly.type
_entity_poly.pdbx_seq_one_letter_code
_entity_poly.pdbx_strand_id
1 'polypeptide(L)' 'AFIKAHGAGVGYGLERVEVAMGNDGTPFFAQLAENDHPEDWSLIRLEPATGFPAALVLQGRSRAVSCYHIEFTRAN' A
#
# COMPACT_ATOMS: atom_id res chain seq x y z
N ALA A 1 -0.54 -3.59 3.64
CA ALA A 1 -0.97 -2.19 3.86
C ALA A 1 -2.49 -2.06 3.88
N PHE A 2 -3.21 -2.69 2.93
CA PHE A 2 -4.68 -2.68 2.86
C PHE A 2 -5.39 -2.99 4.18
N ILE A 3 -5.11 -4.15 4.79
CA ILE A 3 -5.75 -4.56 6.06
C ILE A 3 -5.58 -3.50 7.17
N LYS A 4 -4.43 -2.80 7.18
CA LYS A 4 -4.18 -1.71 8.13
C LYS A 4 -5.04 -0.49 7.81
N ALA A 5 -5.16 -0.12 6.53
CA ALA A 5 -5.97 1.01 6.08
C ALA A 5 -7.48 0.76 6.24
N HIS A 6 -7.95 -0.46 5.96
CA HIS A 6 -9.34 -0.88 6.18
C HIS A 6 -9.70 -0.89 7.68
N GLY A 7 -8.74 -1.17 8.57
CA GLY A 7 -8.98 -1.15 10.02
C GLY A 7 -9.61 -2.42 10.59
N ALA A 8 -9.77 -3.49 9.79
CA ALA A 8 -10.33 -4.77 10.27
C ALA A 8 -9.35 -5.59 11.14
N GLY A 9 -8.06 -5.22 11.15
CA GLY A 9 -7.03 -5.94 11.90
C GLY A 9 -6.76 -7.34 11.36
N VAL A 10 -6.12 -8.18 12.18
CA VAL A 10 -5.67 -9.52 11.76
C VAL A 10 -6.80 -10.50 11.44
N GLY A 11 -8.03 -10.21 11.90
CA GLY A 11 -9.21 -11.04 11.65
C GLY A 11 -9.80 -10.93 10.25
N TYR A 12 -9.32 -10.00 9.42
CA TYR A 12 -9.80 -9.83 8.04
C TYR A 12 -9.53 -11.05 7.16
N GLY A 13 -8.45 -11.80 7.42
CA GLY A 13 -8.03 -12.94 6.62
C GLY A 13 -7.21 -12.52 5.40
N LEU A 14 -5.96 -12.99 5.32
CA LEU A 14 -5.05 -12.66 4.20
C LEU A 14 -5.50 -13.32 2.89
N GLU A 15 -6.20 -14.44 2.97
CA GLU A 15 -6.76 -15.19 1.85
C GLU A 15 -7.79 -14.40 1.03
N ARG A 16 -8.31 -13.30 1.60
CA ARG A 16 -9.31 -12.43 0.96
C ARG A 16 -8.71 -11.26 0.19
N VAL A 17 -7.37 -11.15 0.16
CA VAL A 17 -6.66 -10.08 -0.53
C VAL A 17 -5.73 -10.70 -1.55
N GLU A 18 -6.02 -10.47 -2.82
CA GLU A 18 -5.14 -10.85 -3.91
C GLU A 18 -4.48 -9.60 -4.49
N VAL A 19 -3.14 -9.61 -4.54
CA VAL A 19 -2.34 -8.56 -5.15
C VAL A 19 -1.64 -9.15 -6.35
N ALA A 20 -1.80 -8.51 -7.50
CA ALA A 20 -1.09 -8.83 -8.72
C ALA A 20 -0.12 -7.70 -9.09
N MET A 21 0.81 -8.01 -9.99
CA MET A 21 1.80 -7.07 -10.49
C MET A 21 1.52 -6.78 -11.97
N GLY A 22 1.41 -5.50 -12.32
CA GLY A 22 1.43 -5.07 -13.71
C GLY A 22 2.78 -5.35 -14.37
N ASN A 23 2.82 -5.29 -15.70
CA ASN A 23 4.05 -5.50 -16.48
C ASN A 23 5.14 -4.46 -16.19
N ASP A 24 4.75 -3.28 -15.69
CA ASP A 24 5.61 -2.19 -15.24
C ASP A 24 6.11 -2.37 -13.79
N GLY A 25 5.71 -3.46 -13.12
CA GLY A 25 6.01 -3.69 -11.72
C GLY A 25 5.15 -2.87 -10.76
N THR A 26 4.06 -2.24 -11.23
CA THR A 26 3.08 -1.56 -10.38
C THR A 26 2.13 -2.57 -9.74
N PRO A 27 2.02 -2.64 -8.40
CA PRO A 27 1.08 -3.55 -7.76
C PRO A 27 -0.36 -3.02 -7.86
N PHE A 28 -1.32 -3.94 -7.98
CA PHE A 28 -2.75 -3.62 -7.91
C PHE A 28 -3.53 -4.71 -7.18
N PHE A 29 -4.71 -4.38 -6.66
CA PHE A 29 -5.61 -5.37 -6.08
C PHE A 29 -6.31 -6.14 -7.21
N ALA A 30 -6.00 -7.43 -7.34
CA ALA A 30 -6.69 -8.31 -8.28
C ALA A 30 -8.05 -8.74 -7.71
N GLN A 31 -8.11 -8.95 -6.40
CA GLN A 31 -9.32 -9.33 -5.69
C GLN A 31 -9.30 -8.81 -4.26
N LEU A 32 -10.46 -8.38 -3.76
CA LEU A 32 -10.75 -8.09 -2.37
C LEU A 32 -12.00 -8.87 -1.93
N ALA A 33 -12.40 -8.77 -0.66
CA ALA A 33 -13.62 -9.41 -0.18
C ALA A 33 -14.86 -8.80 -0.87
N GLU A 34 -16.00 -9.51 -0.87
CA GLU A 34 -17.21 -9.10 -1.62
C GLU A 34 -17.70 -7.66 -1.35
N ASN A 35 -17.43 -7.11 -0.17
CA ASN A 35 -17.85 -5.76 0.21
C ASN A 35 -16.80 -4.67 -0.09
N ASP A 36 -15.65 -5.06 -0.62
CA ASP A 36 -14.53 -4.17 -0.91
C ASP A 36 -14.26 -4.14 -2.41
N HIS A 37 -14.27 -2.95 -3.00
CA HIS A 37 -14.09 -2.76 -4.43
C HIS A 37 -12.64 -2.32 -4.71
N PRO A 38 -11.83 -3.10 -5.46
CA PRO A 38 -10.45 -2.75 -5.79
C PRO A 38 -10.27 -1.31 -6.33
N GLU A 39 -11.21 -0.82 -7.12
CA GLU A 39 -11.22 0.52 -7.72
C GLU A 39 -11.33 1.67 -6.71
N ASP A 40 -11.81 1.39 -5.50
CA ASP A 40 -11.91 2.35 -4.41
C ASP A 40 -10.60 2.49 -3.65
N TRP A 41 -9.55 1.76 -4.01
CA TRP A 41 -8.29 1.76 -3.30
C TRP A 41 -7.11 1.99 -4.24
N SER A 42 -6.19 2.84 -3.78
CA SER A 42 -4.87 2.98 -4.41
C SER A 42 -3.86 2.12 -3.67
N LEU A 43 -3.12 1.27 -4.39
CA LEU A 43 -1.99 0.50 -3.88
C LEU A 43 -0.69 1.02 -4.50
N ILE A 44 0.25 1.43 -3.66
CA ILE A 44 1.48 2.09 -4.11
C ILE A 44 2.67 1.36 -3.49
N ARG A 45 3.56 0.87 -4.35
CA ARG A 45 4.87 0.34 -3.92
C ARG A 45 5.78 1.49 -3.55
N LEU A 46 6.45 1.36 -2.41
CA LEU A 46 7.45 2.30 -1.92
C LEU A 46 8.74 1.53 -1.60
N GLU A 47 9.87 2.22 -1.68
CA GLU A 47 11.17 1.72 -1.23
C GLU A 47 11.91 2.88 -0.52
N PRO A 48 11.59 3.14 0.77
CA PRO A 48 12.17 4.26 1.51
C PRO A 48 13.71 4.21 1.62
N ALA A 49 14.29 3.02 1.54
CA ALA A 49 15.72 2.79 1.45
C ALA A 49 15.97 1.49 0.66
N THR A 50 17.15 1.36 0.05
CA THR A 50 17.54 0.18 -0.73
C THR A 50 17.33 -1.11 0.06
N GLY A 51 16.51 -2.02 -0.47
CA GLY A 51 16.23 -3.32 0.15
C GLY A 51 15.18 -3.29 1.26
N PHE A 52 14.55 -2.14 1.53
CA PHE A 52 13.46 -2.01 2.50
C PHE A 52 12.13 -1.80 1.75
N PRO A 53 11.39 -2.87 1.41
CA PRO A 53 10.12 -2.74 0.72
C PRO A 53 9.06 -2.14 1.64
N ALA A 54 8.28 -1.22 1.10
CA ALA A 54 7.12 -0.64 1.77
C ALA A 54 5.93 -0.58 0.81
N ALA A 55 4.74 -0.41 1.37
CA ALA A 55 3.53 -0.21 0.59
C ALA A 55 2.63 0.80 1.30
N LEU A 56 2.04 1.70 0.50
CA LEU A 56 1.01 2.63 0.94
C LEU A 56 -0.32 2.19 0.32
N VAL A 57 -1.38 2.21 1.13
CA VAL A 57 -2.75 2.02 0.66
C VAL A 57 -3.59 3.20 1.12
N LEU A 58 -4.38 3.73 0.20
CA LEU A 58 -5.29 4.86 0.41
C LEU A 58 -6.66 4.50 -0.12
N GLN A 59 -7.71 4.88 0.58
CA GLN A 59 -9.07 4.84 0.04
C GLN A 59 -9.26 6.05 -0.88
N GLY A 60 -9.75 5.83 -2.09
CA GLY A 60 -9.84 6.78 -3.19
C GLY A 60 -8.66 6.73 -4.16
N ARG A 61 -8.74 7.57 -5.20
CA ARG A 61 -7.71 7.70 -6.22
C ARG A 61 -6.61 8.66 -5.78
N SER A 62 -5.39 8.16 -5.67
CA SER A 62 -4.19 8.99 -5.57
C SER A 62 -3.65 9.32 -6.96
N ARG A 63 -3.19 10.56 -7.15
CA ARG A 63 -2.54 11.00 -8.41
C ARG A 63 -1.02 11.01 -8.32
N ALA A 64 -0.47 11.30 -7.14
CA ALA A 64 0.96 11.38 -6.90
C ALA A 64 1.26 11.22 -5.40
N VAL A 65 2.37 10.57 -5.09
CA VAL A 65 2.94 10.48 -3.74
C VAL A 65 4.38 10.96 -3.79
N SER A 66 4.73 11.91 -2.95
CA SER A 66 6.10 12.39 -2.78
C SER A 66 6.68 11.81 -1.50
N CYS A 67 7.84 11.19 -1.59
CA CYS A 67 8.58 10.66 -0.45
C CYS A 67 9.82 11.53 -0.22
N TYR A 68 10.00 12.01 1.01
CA TYR A 68 11.15 12.81 1.40
C TYR A 68 11.95 12.04 2.46
N HIS A 69 13.25 11.94 2.25
CA HIS A 69 14.17 11.44 3.27
C HIS A 69 14.55 12.62 4.18
N ILE A 70 14.29 12.50 5.48
CA ILE A 70 14.62 13.51 6.48
C ILE A 70 15.72 12.94 7.38
N GLU A 71 16.90 13.55 7.33
CA GLU A 71 18.00 13.21 8.21
C GLU A 71 17.95 14.09 9.47
N PHE A 72 17.76 13.45 10.62
CA PHE A 72 17.84 14.14 11.91
C PHE A 72 19.31 14.23 12.33
N THR A 73 19.92 15.40 12.20
CA THR A 73 21.21 15.69 12.84
C THR A 73 20.96 16.04 14.30
N ARG A 74 21.65 15.38 15.24
CA ARG A 74 21.58 15.72 16.67
C ARG A 74 22.07 17.16 16.86
N ALA A 75 21.28 18.00 17.52
CA ALA A 75 21.75 19.29 18.01
C ALA A 75 22.77 19.05 19.13
N ASN A 76 23.96 19.66 19.01
CA ASN A 76 25.01 19.67 20.03
C ASN A 76 24.60 20.48 21.25
#